data_AF-A0A7C6Q7S2-F1
#
_entry.id   AF-A0A7C6Q7S2-F1
#
_cell.length_a   1.000
_cell.length_b   1.000
_cell.length_c   1.000
_cell.angle_alpha   90.00
_cell.angle_beta   90.00
_cell.angle_gamma   90.00
#
_symmetry.space_group_name_H-M   'P 1'
#
loop_
_entity.id
_entity.type
_entity.pdbx_description
1 polymer ?
#
loop_
_entity_poly.entity_id
_entity_poly.type
_entity_poly.pdbx_seq_one_letter_code
_entity_poly.pdbx_strand_id
1 'polypeptide(L)'
;MKCKILLGLILTAAILLVSCIREELYYQPEENGRITIPVLTVQGHYETPVSRAGIADENFIGKTPWVLVFRGSGDAAVFHEAAQGHVIGNKSYVTLDSYSSAVRILVIANAPASFSDGTLDYPFDKENLSAQLQNVSFADAVNDILLTTSLSSPYIGVPYTPGQSLPMSNVLDLPRIDQTTTIGTVVSKLMLTRVAAKVTVANNDAGFNLGGATITGAPRNGRLYQLGSSLKTNTGNQTYYAGGDGISGVSPATGQSTAANPIYVYESRAEEGTCLIVKGTYNNNTYFYKLGFNDPESIPMDIVRNNLYEFTINQIKGPGYSSIADAMANPANNVEYTITVTDLGSFEIADNGNYYLGLSNSTFLQFYPAGSTLFTWAGSGLTMDNIVVATVYTNAPTSLTTKSITLSGGGGKVTLLTTSVNITGAIAATDILVDLQPDFTIATITVSLGTLTRTIQVLGTSFSATGGLTLYNNMTTAKIDSFGDGQPGWLQLKYNDSFSDHLDLSAPETIGLFISANESEQVRKNGIVYMSNQDGARLKFNIIQGY
;
A
#
# COMPACT_ATOMS: atom_id res chain seq x y z
N MET A 1 39.29 -57.51 -8.41
CA MET A 1 39.19 -56.09 -8.86
C MET A 1 37.76 -55.53 -8.88
N LYS A 2 36.70 -56.34 -8.96
CA LYS A 2 35.29 -55.88 -8.95
C LYS A 2 34.69 -55.52 -7.57
N CYS A 3 35.27 -56.00 -6.47
CA CYS A 3 34.74 -55.76 -5.11
C CYS A 3 35.15 -54.39 -4.51
N LYS A 4 36.28 -53.81 -4.95
CA LYS A 4 36.74 -52.49 -4.46
C LYS A 4 36.01 -51.30 -5.12
N ILE A 5 35.46 -51.50 -6.32
CA ILE A 5 34.69 -50.47 -7.05
C ILE A 5 33.27 -50.38 -6.49
N LEU A 6 32.69 -51.49 -6.04
CA LEU A 6 31.34 -51.52 -5.45
C LEU A 6 31.31 -50.88 -4.05
N LEU A 7 32.38 -51.05 -3.25
CA LEU A 7 32.49 -50.42 -1.93
C LEU A 7 32.72 -48.89 -2.03
N GLY A 8 33.42 -48.43 -3.07
CA GLY A 8 33.62 -47.01 -3.34
C GLY A 8 32.35 -46.28 -3.80
N LEU A 9 31.48 -46.95 -4.57
CA LEU A 9 30.20 -46.42 -5.04
C LEU A 9 29.12 -46.38 -3.93
N ILE A 10 29.15 -47.34 -2.99
CA ILE A 10 28.24 -47.34 -1.85
C ILE A 10 28.64 -46.27 -0.82
N LEU A 11 29.95 -45.98 -0.66
CA LEU A 11 30.44 -44.94 0.24
C LEU A 11 30.23 -43.52 -0.32
N THR A 12 30.18 -43.34 -1.65
CA THR A 12 29.82 -42.06 -2.29
C THR A 12 28.31 -41.82 -2.33
N ALA A 13 27.49 -42.88 -2.43
CA ALA A 13 26.03 -42.78 -2.32
C ALA A 13 25.56 -42.48 -0.87
N ALA A 14 26.31 -42.92 0.15
CA ALA A 14 26.01 -42.61 1.54
C ALA A 14 26.33 -41.14 1.93
N ILE A 15 27.25 -40.48 1.23
CA ILE A 15 27.57 -39.06 1.45
C ILE A 15 26.56 -38.14 0.75
N LEU A 16 25.85 -38.63 -0.29
CA LEU A 16 24.81 -37.88 -1.00
C LEU A 16 23.42 -37.92 -0.33
N LEU A 17 23.22 -38.75 0.70
CA LEU A 17 21.96 -38.87 1.45
C LEU A 17 21.95 -38.08 2.78
N VAL A 18 22.94 -37.21 3.01
CA VAL A 18 22.97 -36.28 4.17
C VAL A 18 22.92 -34.81 3.70
N SER A 19 22.01 -34.51 2.77
CA SER A 19 21.66 -33.12 2.44
C SER A 19 20.20 -32.77 2.76
N CYS A 20 19.56 -33.48 3.70
CA CYS A 20 18.62 -32.81 4.59
C CYS A 20 19.45 -32.06 5.63
N ILE A 21 20.06 -30.95 5.23
CA ILE A 21 20.30 -29.88 6.19
C ILE A 21 18.89 -29.41 6.53
N ARG A 22 18.32 -29.96 7.59
CA ARG A 22 17.36 -29.22 8.40
C ARG A 22 18.13 -27.93 8.72
N GLU A 23 17.72 -26.80 8.14
CA GLU A 23 18.07 -25.52 8.72
C GLU A 23 17.46 -25.56 10.13
N GLU A 24 18.19 -26.12 11.09
CA GLU A 24 18.21 -25.52 12.41
C GLU A 24 18.74 -24.12 12.16
N LEU A 25 17.79 -23.20 11.96
CA LEU A 25 18.03 -21.79 12.14
C LEU A 25 18.85 -21.68 13.41
N TYR A 26 20.10 -21.25 13.25
CA TYR A 26 20.99 -21.03 14.36
C TYR A 26 20.33 -19.97 15.23
N TYR A 27 19.64 -20.44 16.27
CA TYR A 27 19.12 -19.63 17.35
C TYR A 27 20.34 -18.92 17.94
N GLN A 28 20.52 -17.66 17.58
CA GLN A 28 21.36 -16.77 18.37
C GLN A 28 20.69 -16.72 19.75
N PRO A 29 21.36 -17.21 20.81
CA PRO A 29 20.78 -17.25 22.14
C PRO A 29 20.34 -15.84 22.54
N GLU A 30 19.13 -15.77 23.10
CA GLU A 30 18.57 -14.62 23.81
C GLU A 30 19.66 -13.87 24.59
N GLU A 31 19.98 -12.65 24.17
CA GLU A 31 20.49 -11.68 25.12
C GLU A 31 19.36 -11.41 26.12
N ASN A 32 19.53 -11.89 27.36
CA ASN A 32 18.74 -11.61 28.55
C ASN A 32 17.41 -10.84 28.32
N GLY A 33 16.31 -11.57 28.11
CA GLY A 33 14.95 -11.02 28.19
C GLY A 33 14.43 -10.26 26.95
N ARG A 34 15.16 -10.27 25.83
CA ARG A 34 14.71 -9.71 24.54
C ARG A 34 14.13 -10.80 23.65
N ILE A 35 13.13 -10.45 22.85
CA ILE A 35 12.31 -11.37 22.05
C ILE A 35 12.33 -10.94 20.59
N THR A 36 12.61 -11.90 19.71
CA THR A 36 12.54 -11.70 18.25
C THR A 36 11.13 -12.02 17.77
N ILE A 37 10.45 -11.00 17.23
CA ILE A 37 9.07 -11.12 16.75
C ILE A 37 8.98 -10.92 15.24
N PRO A 38 8.09 -11.65 14.54
CA PRO A 38 7.79 -11.42 13.14
C PRO A 38 7.22 -10.01 12.89
N VAL A 39 7.68 -9.37 11.81
CA VAL A 39 7.11 -8.12 11.29
C VAL A 39 6.42 -8.42 9.97
N LEU A 40 5.09 -8.38 9.96
CA LEU A 40 4.25 -8.62 8.80
C LEU A 40 3.58 -7.31 8.39
N THR A 41 4.27 -6.57 7.53
CA THR A 41 3.75 -5.37 6.90
C THR A 41 3.25 -5.67 5.50
N VAL A 42 2.21 -4.94 5.09
CA VAL A 42 1.78 -4.84 3.71
C VAL A 42 1.69 -3.37 3.37
N GLN A 43 1.80 -3.05 2.09
CA GLN A 43 1.49 -1.72 1.64
C GLN A 43 -0.02 -1.50 1.63
N GLY A 44 -0.50 -0.28 1.89
CA GLY A 44 -1.78 0.15 1.30
C GLY A 44 -1.75 -0.21 -0.19
N HIS A 45 -2.64 -1.12 -0.58
CA HIS A 45 -2.43 -1.99 -1.72
C HIS A 45 -2.08 -1.22 -3.02
N TYR A 46 -0.94 -1.53 -3.64
CA TYR A 46 -0.68 -1.24 -5.05
C TYR A 46 -0.09 -2.48 -5.74
N GLU A 47 -0.91 -3.13 -6.55
CA GLU A 47 -0.53 -4.04 -7.65
C GLU A 47 -1.37 -3.67 -8.88
N THR A 48 -0.94 -2.67 -9.64
CA THR A 48 -1.61 -2.36 -10.90
C THR A 48 -1.30 -3.42 -11.94
N PRO A 49 -2.27 -3.67 -12.82
CA PRO A 49 -2.02 -4.07 -14.18
C PRO A 49 -1.30 -2.98 -14.96
N VAL A 50 -0.32 -3.40 -15.75
CA VAL A 50 0.62 -2.52 -16.45
C VAL A 50 -0.11 -1.63 -17.46
N SER A 51 -0.21 -0.33 -17.18
CA SER A 51 0.15 0.74 -18.13
C SER A 51 0.13 2.13 -17.48
N ARG A 52 1.11 2.45 -16.62
CA ARG A 52 1.51 3.84 -16.38
C ARG A 52 3.03 3.88 -16.29
N ALA A 53 3.64 4.18 -17.44
CA ALA A 53 5.09 4.22 -17.60
C ALA A 53 5.74 5.16 -16.57
N GLY A 54 6.88 4.72 -16.01
CA GLY A 54 7.82 5.56 -15.24
C GLY A 54 7.32 5.92 -13.85
N ILE A 55 7.35 4.97 -12.91
CA ILE A 55 6.91 5.20 -11.54
C ILE A 55 8.01 4.75 -10.61
N ALA A 56 8.20 5.43 -9.47
CA ALA A 56 9.23 5.00 -8.53
C ALA A 56 9.00 3.59 -8.02
N ASP A 57 9.94 3.05 -7.24
CA ASP A 57 9.66 1.85 -6.46
C ASP A 57 8.74 2.21 -5.28
N GLU A 58 7.63 2.88 -5.62
CA GLU A 58 6.59 3.40 -4.75
C GLU A 58 5.97 2.28 -3.94
N ASN A 59 6.14 1.02 -4.37
CA ASN A 59 5.50 -0.18 -3.83
C ASN A 59 6.42 -1.06 -3.00
N PHE A 60 7.74 -0.85 -3.12
CA PHE A 60 8.69 -1.61 -2.35
C PHE A 60 8.56 -1.27 -0.87
N ILE A 61 8.51 -2.32 -0.07
CA ILE A 61 8.63 -2.25 1.38
C ILE A 61 9.93 -2.96 1.74
N GLY A 62 10.88 -2.19 2.24
CA GLY A 62 12.15 -2.72 2.73
C GLY A 62 11.93 -3.76 3.82
N LYS A 63 12.69 -4.85 3.76
CA LYS A 63 12.58 -5.98 4.69
C LYS A 63 13.16 -5.70 6.09
N THR A 64 13.71 -4.51 6.31
CA THR A 64 14.34 -4.08 7.56
C THR A 64 13.69 -2.79 8.07
N PRO A 65 12.38 -2.80 8.38
CA PRO A 65 11.68 -1.60 8.85
C PRO A 65 12.19 -1.19 10.24
N TRP A 66 12.08 0.10 10.57
CA TRP A 66 12.25 0.57 11.93
C TRP A 66 10.99 0.34 12.75
N VAL A 67 11.18 -0.10 13.99
CA VAL A 67 10.12 -0.35 14.96
C VAL A 67 10.41 0.45 16.21
N LEU A 68 9.51 1.38 16.54
CA LEU A 68 9.59 2.23 17.73
C LEU A 68 8.50 1.80 18.71
N VAL A 69 8.89 1.45 19.93
CA VAL A 69 8.01 0.97 20.99
C VAL A 69 7.74 2.10 21.97
N PHE A 70 6.47 2.33 22.26
CA PHE A 70 5.99 3.26 23.28
C PHE A 70 5.21 2.49 24.35
N ARG A 71 5.55 2.67 25.62
CA ARG A 71 4.88 2.04 26.77
C ARG A 71 3.57 2.74 27.08
N GLY A 72 2.51 1.96 27.26
CA GLY A 72 1.14 2.46 27.38
C GLY A 72 0.37 2.31 26.07
N SER A 73 -0.82 2.92 26.01
CA SER A 73 -1.69 2.90 24.84
C SER A 73 -2.06 4.30 24.45
N GLY A 74 -2.45 4.50 23.20
CA GLY A 74 -2.92 5.80 22.78
C GLY A 74 -1.80 6.84 22.65
N ASP A 75 -2.23 8.09 22.55
CA ASP A 75 -1.37 9.22 22.20
C ASP A 75 -0.41 9.60 23.34
N ALA A 76 -0.75 9.20 24.57
CA ALA A 76 0.06 9.42 25.76
C ALA A 76 1.11 8.31 26.03
N ALA A 77 1.18 7.27 25.19
CA ALA A 77 2.19 6.23 25.33
C ALA A 77 3.61 6.84 25.24
N VAL A 78 4.55 6.44 26.09
CA VAL A 78 5.87 7.07 26.20
C VAL A 78 6.94 6.20 25.56
N PHE A 79 7.82 6.80 24.75
CA PHE A 79 8.87 6.07 24.04
C PHE A 79 9.72 5.22 24.99
N HIS A 80 10.09 4.03 24.52
CA HIS A 80 10.86 3.05 25.27
C HIS A 80 12.06 2.52 24.50
N GLU A 81 11.87 2.13 23.24
CA GLU A 81 12.90 1.46 22.46
C GLU A 81 12.76 1.77 20.97
N ALA A 82 13.90 1.91 20.28
CA ALA A 82 14.00 1.85 18.84
C ALA A 82 14.81 0.62 18.42
N ALA A 83 14.27 -0.15 17.47
CA ALA A 83 14.94 -1.30 16.89
C ALA A 83 14.79 -1.32 15.37
N GLN A 84 15.87 -1.65 14.67
CA GLN A 84 15.82 -1.91 13.24
C GLN A 84 15.52 -3.39 13.01
N GLY A 85 14.57 -3.65 12.12
CA GLY A 85 14.26 -5.00 11.68
C GLY A 85 15.43 -5.62 10.93
N HIS A 86 15.50 -6.94 10.95
CA HIS A 86 16.47 -7.75 10.24
C HIS A 86 15.75 -8.88 9.51
N VAL A 87 16.47 -9.51 8.58
CA VAL A 87 15.92 -10.58 7.75
C VAL A 87 16.41 -11.93 8.26
N ILE A 88 15.48 -12.86 8.49
CA ILE A 88 15.78 -14.27 8.72
C ILE A 88 15.09 -15.05 7.59
N GLY A 89 15.88 -15.69 6.72
CA GLY A 89 15.39 -16.27 5.47
C GLY A 89 14.85 -15.18 4.53
N ASN A 90 13.55 -15.24 4.20
CA ASN A 90 12.88 -14.22 3.38
C ASN A 90 11.95 -13.28 4.17
N LYS A 91 11.90 -13.41 5.50
CA LYS A 91 10.94 -12.73 6.37
C LYS A 91 11.60 -11.65 7.22
N SER A 92 10.85 -10.61 7.50
CA SER A 92 11.24 -9.52 8.39
C SER A 92 10.95 -9.89 9.84
N TYR A 93 11.93 -9.63 10.70
CA TYR A 93 11.86 -9.80 12.14
C TYR A 93 12.41 -8.56 12.83
N VAL A 94 12.07 -8.38 14.10
CA VAL A 94 12.68 -7.37 14.96
C VAL A 94 12.91 -7.96 16.35
N THR A 95 14.01 -7.60 17.00
CA THR A 95 14.31 -8.01 18.37
C THR A 95 14.02 -6.85 19.31
N LEU A 96 13.06 -7.04 20.21
CA LEU A 96 12.56 -6.03 21.15
C LEU A 96 12.67 -6.50 22.60
N ASP A 97 12.66 -5.57 23.55
CA ASP A 97 12.53 -5.89 24.96
C ASP A 97 11.14 -6.47 25.27
N SER A 98 11.11 -7.53 26.08
CA SER A 98 9.83 -8.06 26.59
C SER A 98 9.14 -7.04 27.51
N TYR A 99 7.81 -6.94 27.40
CA TYR A 99 7.04 -5.99 28.19
C TYR A 99 5.66 -6.54 28.50
N SER A 100 5.30 -6.58 29.79
CA SER A 100 4.08 -7.28 30.26
C SER A 100 2.80 -6.45 30.21
N SER A 101 2.90 -5.17 29.86
CA SER A 101 1.78 -4.22 29.81
C SER A 101 1.57 -3.70 28.39
N ALA A 102 0.50 -2.94 28.18
CA ALA A 102 0.17 -2.42 26.85
C ALA A 102 1.29 -1.56 26.26
N VAL A 103 1.47 -1.68 24.95
CA VAL A 103 2.41 -0.89 24.16
C VAL A 103 1.73 -0.38 22.90
N ARG A 104 2.22 0.74 22.41
CA ARG A 104 1.97 1.25 21.07
C ARG A 104 3.24 1.12 20.24
N ILE A 105 3.13 0.53 19.06
CA ILE A 105 4.24 0.27 18.16
C ILE A 105 4.06 1.11 16.91
N LEU A 106 5.06 1.93 16.57
CA LEU A 106 5.17 2.59 15.28
C LEU A 106 6.13 1.82 14.38
N VAL A 107 5.67 1.44 13.20
CA VAL A 107 6.50 0.81 12.17
C VAL A 107 6.74 1.80 11.06
N ILE A 108 8.01 1.96 10.66
CA ILE A 108 8.44 2.83 9.57
C ILE A 108 9.28 2.00 8.59
N ALA A 109 8.71 1.69 7.42
CA ALA A 109 9.44 1.09 6.32
C ALA A 109 10.07 2.15 5.43
N ASN A 110 11.16 1.78 4.75
CA ASN A 110 11.95 2.67 3.89
C ASN A 110 12.25 4.00 4.56
N ALA A 111 12.65 3.95 5.84
CA ALA A 111 12.98 5.15 6.58
C ALA A 111 14.04 5.97 5.81
N PRO A 112 13.90 7.31 5.78
CA PRO A 112 14.92 8.16 5.17
C PRO A 112 16.27 8.00 5.89
N ALA A 113 17.35 8.45 5.26
CA ALA A 113 18.68 8.43 5.89
C ALA A 113 18.76 9.28 7.17
N SER A 114 17.87 10.28 7.30
CA SER A 114 17.79 11.20 8.43
C SER A 114 16.34 11.56 8.76
N PHE A 115 16.07 11.87 10.03
CA PHE A 115 14.83 12.48 10.49
C PHE A 115 15.11 13.87 11.09
N SER A 116 14.07 14.69 11.23
CA SER A 116 14.19 16.05 11.76
C SER A 116 13.22 16.31 12.90
N ASP A 117 13.69 16.98 13.95
CA ASP A 117 12.86 17.51 15.03
C ASP A 117 12.23 18.88 14.73
N GLY A 118 12.27 19.28 13.45
CA GLY A 118 11.85 20.60 12.99
C GLY A 118 12.93 21.68 13.14
N THR A 119 14.01 21.42 13.87
CA THR A 119 15.14 22.35 14.07
C THR A 119 16.43 21.82 13.47
N LEU A 120 16.78 20.57 13.78
CA LEU A 120 17.99 19.88 13.35
C LEU A 120 17.63 18.58 12.63
N ASP A 121 18.57 18.09 11.84
CA ASP A 121 18.51 16.79 11.19
C ASP A 121 19.43 15.81 11.93
N TYR A 122 18.94 14.59 12.14
CA TYR A 122 19.64 13.51 12.80
C TYR A 122 19.69 12.29 11.90
N PRO A 123 20.80 11.53 11.87
CA PRO A 123 20.83 10.23 11.21
C PRO A 123 19.71 9.32 11.74
N PHE A 124 19.10 8.55 10.84
CA PHE A 124 18.02 7.62 11.19
C PHE A 124 18.60 6.31 11.76
N ASP A 125 19.09 6.38 12.99
CA ASP A 125 19.70 5.26 13.70
C ASP A 125 19.20 5.14 15.15
N LYS A 126 19.55 4.02 15.80
CA LYS A 126 19.08 3.69 17.14
C LYS A 126 19.52 4.71 18.19
N GLU A 127 20.74 5.24 18.07
CA GLU A 127 21.31 6.17 19.02
C GLU A 127 20.54 7.50 18.99
N ASN A 128 20.38 8.07 17.80
CA ASN A 128 19.67 9.33 17.62
C ASN A 128 18.18 9.21 17.93
N LEU A 129 17.51 8.13 17.49
CA LEU A 129 16.10 7.88 17.84
C LEU A 129 15.92 7.77 19.35
N SER A 130 16.80 7.03 20.04
CA SER A 130 16.71 6.85 21.48
C SER A 130 16.98 8.14 22.25
N ALA A 131 17.91 8.97 21.77
CA ALA A 131 18.25 10.25 22.39
C ALA A 131 17.13 11.28 22.21
N GLN A 132 16.60 11.44 21.00
CA GLN A 132 15.60 12.48 20.70
C GLN A 132 14.21 12.12 21.24
N LEU A 133 13.88 10.83 21.35
CA LEU A 133 12.56 10.39 21.82
C LEU A 133 12.52 10.06 23.32
N GLN A 134 13.62 10.26 24.06
CA GLN A 134 13.67 9.88 25.47
C GLN A 134 12.59 10.61 26.30
N ASN A 135 11.71 9.83 26.95
CA ASN A 135 10.56 10.33 27.73
C ASN A 135 9.53 11.15 26.91
N VAL A 136 9.55 11.05 25.58
CA VAL A 136 8.61 11.74 24.70
C VAL A 136 7.34 10.89 24.53
N SER A 137 6.18 11.55 24.55
CA SER A 137 4.90 10.89 24.26
C SER A 137 4.78 10.51 22.79
N PHE A 138 3.92 9.55 22.46
CA PHE A 138 3.67 9.14 21.08
C PHE A 138 3.20 10.32 20.24
N ALA A 139 2.29 11.14 20.79
CA ALA A 139 1.79 12.34 20.12
C ALA A 139 2.91 13.32 19.78
N ASP A 140 3.72 13.69 20.76
CA ASP A 140 4.80 14.68 20.56
C ASP A 140 5.88 14.12 19.62
N ALA A 141 6.17 12.82 19.74
CA ALA A 141 7.12 12.14 18.87
C ALA A 141 6.73 12.25 17.38
N VAL A 142 5.48 11.94 17.03
CA VAL A 142 5.03 11.96 15.62
C VAL A 142 4.66 13.34 15.11
N ASN A 143 4.29 14.26 16.01
CA ASN A 143 3.92 15.62 15.63
C ASN A 143 5.11 16.53 15.39
N ASP A 144 6.16 16.39 16.21
CA ASP A 144 7.24 17.38 16.32
C ASP A 144 8.63 16.80 16.06
N ILE A 145 8.88 15.50 16.35
CA ILE A 145 10.23 14.92 16.30
C ILE A 145 10.48 14.03 15.08
N LEU A 146 9.49 13.24 14.66
CA LEU A 146 9.63 12.27 13.57
C LEU A 146 9.19 12.88 12.24
N LEU A 147 9.88 13.94 11.81
CA LEU A 147 9.65 14.58 10.52
C LEU A 147 10.68 14.10 9.48
N THR A 148 10.34 14.18 8.20
CA THR A 148 11.34 14.09 7.13
C THR A 148 12.27 15.31 7.19
N THR A 149 13.51 15.16 6.74
CA THR A 149 14.43 16.29 6.57
C THR A 149 13.80 17.44 5.80
N SER A 150 14.06 18.66 6.28
CA SER A 150 13.47 19.87 5.72
C SER A 150 14.11 20.21 4.37
N LEU A 151 13.28 20.27 3.34
CA LEU A 151 13.65 20.78 2.02
C LEU A 151 14.13 22.23 2.14
N SER A 152 15.07 22.66 1.28
CA SER A 152 15.47 24.06 1.17
C SER A 152 14.33 24.94 0.61
N SER A 153 14.46 26.26 0.71
CA SER A 153 13.52 27.22 0.12
C SER A 153 14.26 28.27 -0.71
N PRO A 154 14.18 28.24 -2.05
CA PRO A 154 13.48 27.21 -2.87
C PRO A 154 14.17 25.84 -2.79
N TYR A 155 13.43 24.78 -3.13
CA TYR A 155 13.96 23.42 -3.23
C TYR A 155 14.27 23.07 -4.68
N ILE A 156 15.43 22.50 -4.99
CA ILE A 156 15.76 22.10 -6.37
C ILE A 156 15.34 20.65 -6.58
N GLY A 157 14.32 20.43 -7.42
CA GLY A 157 13.76 19.12 -7.73
C GLY A 157 12.49 18.76 -6.94
N VAL A 158 12.28 17.47 -6.71
CA VAL A 158 11.15 16.89 -5.97
C VAL A 158 11.66 16.07 -4.78
N PRO A 159 10.88 15.94 -3.68
CA PRO A 159 11.33 15.26 -2.45
C PRO A 159 11.73 13.80 -2.70
N TYR A 160 11.11 13.17 -3.70
CA TYR A 160 11.38 11.81 -4.14
C TYR A 160 11.40 11.77 -5.66
N THR A 161 12.32 11.03 -6.26
CA THR A 161 12.39 10.85 -7.72
C THR A 161 11.85 9.49 -8.16
N PRO A 162 11.43 9.34 -9.45
CA PRO A 162 11.17 8.03 -10.03
C PRO A 162 12.36 7.08 -9.81
N GLY A 163 12.10 6.01 -9.08
CA GLY A 163 12.99 4.90 -8.76
C GLY A 163 13.30 4.79 -7.27
N GLN A 164 12.96 5.80 -6.46
CA GLN A 164 13.20 5.79 -5.02
C GLN A 164 12.06 5.14 -4.23
N SER A 165 12.42 4.38 -3.19
CA SER A 165 11.46 3.86 -2.22
C SER A 165 10.92 5.00 -1.35
N LEU A 166 9.60 5.04 -1.16
CA LEU A 166 8.95 6.04 -0.32
C LEU A 166 8.88 5.56 1.14
N PRO A 167 9.15 6.41 2.14
CA PRO A 167 8.86 6.08 3.53
C PRO A 167 7.37 5.77 3.71
N MET A 168 7.08 4.75 4.50
CA MET A 168 5.72 4.33 4.81
C MET A 168 5.62 3.96 6.28
N SER A 169 4.47 4.24 6.89
CA SER A 169 4.29 3.94 8.31
C SER A 169 2.88 3.53 8.64
N ASN A 170 2.76 2.84 9.78
CA ASN A 170 1.51 2.65 10.49
C ASN A 170 1.80 2.31 11.96
N VAL A 171 0.76 2.41 12.79
CA VAL A 171 0.78 2.12 14.22
C VAL A 171 -0.01 0.86 14.53
N LEU A 172 0.40 0.14 15.57
CA LEU A 172 -0.31 -0.99 16.14
C LEU A 172 -0.31 -0.88 17.66
N ASP A 173 -1.48 -0.99 18.28
CA ASP A 173 -1.59 -1.14 19.73
C ASP A 173 -1.58 -2.63 20.09
N LEU A 174 -0.73 -3.01 21.03
CA LEU A 174 -0.60 -4.39 21.52
C LEU A 174 -0.79 -4.44 23.04
N PRO A 175 -1.37 -5.52 23.58
CA PRO A 175 -1.58 -5.65 25.03
C PRO A 175 -0.28 -5.93 25.80
N ARG A 176 0.76 -6.42 25.12
CA ARG A 176 2.08 -6.77 25.66
C ARG A 176 3.06 -7.15 24.54
N ILE A 177 4.34 -7.31 24.88
CA ILE A 177 5.39 -7.92 24.04
C ILE A 177 5.91 -9.18 24.75
N ASP A 178 5.62 -10.34 24.17
CA ASP A 178 6.05 -11.67 24.60
C ASP A 178 6.38 -12.59 23.41
N GLN A 179 6.71 -13.86 23.66
CA GLN A 179 7.07 -14.83 22.61
C GLN A 179 5.93 -15.15 21.63
N THR A 180 4.69 -14.77 21.95
CA THR A 180 3.52 -14.95 21.08
C THR A 180 3.19 -13.72 20.24
N THR A 181 3.93 -12.62 20.45
CA THR A 181 3.66 -11.33 19.84
C THR A 181 4.09 -11.29 18.38
N THR A 182 3.28 -10.64 17.56
CA THR A 182 3.58 -10.37 16.14
C THR A 182 3.19 -8.93 15.81
N ILE A 183 3.98 -8.26 14.97
CA ILE A 183 3.64 -6.94 14.43
C ILE A 183 2.91 -7.17 13.11
N GLY A 184 1.59 -6.95 13.15
CA GLY A 184 0.70 -7.52 12.13
C GLY A 184 0.62 -9.03 12.27
N THR A 185 -0.42 -9.62 11.71
CA THR A 185 -0.57 -11.07 11.67
C THR A 185 -0.58 -11.53 10.23
N VAL A 186 -0.49 -12.84 10.06
CA VAL A 186 -0.81 -13.48 8.78
C VAL A 186 -2.20 -13.04 8.31
N VAL A 187 -3.24 -13.10 9.13
CA VAL A 187 -4.62 -12.80 8.69
C VAL A 187 -4.91 -11.31 8.53
N SER A 188 -4.13 -10.46 9.21
CA SER A 188 -4.30 -9.01 9.25
C SER A 188 -2.92 -8.37 9.36
N LYS A 189 -2.25 -8.22 8.22
CA LYS A 189 -0.98 -7.51 8.13
C LYS A 189 -1.13 -6.05 8.48
N LEU A 190 -0.06 -5.44 8.98
CA LEU A 190 -0.04 -4.00 9.25
C LEU A 190 0.07 -3.23 7.92
N MET A 191 -1.00 -2.53 7.53
CA MET A 191 -1.06 -1.76 6.27
C MET A 191 -0.30 -0.45 6.39
N LEU A 192 0.83 -0.29 5.70
CA LEU A 192 1.63 0.92 5.75
C LEU A 192 1.14 1.97 4.74
N THR A 193 1.13 3.22 5.18
CA THR A 193 0.71 4.37 4.37
C THR A 193 1.93 5.21 4.00
N ARG A 194 2.09 5.55 2.72
CA ARG A 194 3.16 6.43 2.24
C ARG A 194 3.10 7.80 2.91
N VAL A 195 4.25 8.44 3.12
CA VAL A 195 4.34 9.77 3.75
C VAL A 195 4.07 10.93 2.78
N ALA A 196 3.99 10.66 1.48
CA ALA A 196 3.80 11.66 0.43
C ALA A 196 2.59 11.33 -0.46
N ALA A 197 2.01 12.37 -1.04
CA ALA A 197 1.08 12.30 -2.16
C ALA A 197 1.83 12.33 -3.49
N LYS A 198 1.14 11.94 -4.56
CA LYS A 198 1.61 11.94 -5.94
C LYS A 198 0.76 12.86 -6.80
N VAL A 199 1.37 13.63 -7.69
CA VAL A 199 0.68 14.59 -8.56
C VAL A 199 1.14 14.41 -9.99
N THR A 200 0.20 14.37 -10.92
CA THR A 200 0.46 14.28 -12.36
C THR A 200 -0.43 15.23 -13.14
N VAL A 201 -0.03 15.55 -14.36
CA VAL A 201 -0.77 16.41 -15.29
C VAL A 201 -0.95 15.70 -16.62
N ALA A 202 -2.15 15.79 -17.18
CA ALA A 202 -2.48 15.43 -18.55
C ALA A 202 -3.09 16.63 -19.27
N ASN A 203 -2.88 16.74 -20.58
CA ASN A 203 -3.46 17.78 -21.41
C ASN A 203 -4.36 17.19 -22.51
N ASN A 204 -5.60 17.67 -22.57
CA ASN A 204 -6.56 17.33 -23.61
C ASN A 204 -6.81 18.48 -24.61
N ASP A 205 -6.24 19.67 -24.38
CA ASP A 205 -6.37 20.80 -25.30
C ASP A 205 -5.34 20.70 -26.43
N ALA A 206 -5.82 20.49 -27.66
CA ALA A 206 -4.99 20.41 -28.86
C ALA A 206 -4.26 21.72 -29.20
N GLY A 207 -4.75 22.88 -28.72
CA GLY A 207 -4.12 24.18 -28.90
C GLY A 207 -2.99 24.47 -27.91
N PHE A 208 -2.77 23.57 -26.95
CA PHE A 208 -1.76 23.69 -25.92
C PHE A 208 -0.76 22.54 -26.00
N ASN A 209 0.53 22.85 -25.94
CA ASN A 209 1.57 21.83 -25.82
C ASN A 209 2.15 21.84 -24.41
N LEU A 210 1.90 20.78 -23.65
CA LEU A 210 2.38 20.66 -22.28
C LEU A 210 3.91 20.54 -22.23
N GLY A 211 4.56 21.41 -21.45
CA GLY A 211 6.01 21.41 -21.24
C GLY A 211 6.45 20.82 -19.90
N GLY A 212 5.55 20.74 -18.92
CA GLY A 212 5.81 20.18 -17.60
C GLY A 212 5.06 20.92 -16.49
N ALA A 213 5.29 20.50 -15.25
CA ALA A 213 4.64 21.08 -14.07
C ALA A 213 5.60 21.23 -12.88
N THR A 214 5.19 22.04 -11.92
CA THR A 214 5.86 22.23 -10.63
C THR A 214 4.83 22.62 -9.57
N ILE A 215 5.23 22.70 -8.31
CA ILE A 215 4.39 23.07 -7.18
C ILE A 215 4.96 24.28 -6.42
N THR A 216 4.07 25.16 -5.96
CA THR A 216 4.37 26.30 -5.10
C THR A 216 3.58 26.21 -3.81
N GLY A 217 4.13 26.75 -2.71
CA GLY A 217 3.51 26.67 -1.40
C GLY A 217 3.59 25.28 -0.75
N ALA A 218 4.41 24.38 -1.30
CA ALA A 218 4.51 23.03 -0.77
C ALA A 218 5.20 23.00 0.61
N PRO A 219 4.76 22.13 1.53
CA PRO A 219 5.45 21.93 2.81
C PRO A 219 6.91 21.54 2.62
N ARG A 220 7.79 22.06 3.48
CA ARG A 220 9.22 21.72 3.48
C ARG A 220 9.51 20.35 4.10
N ASN A 221 8.62 19.79 4.88
CA ASN A 221 8.77 18.47 5.49
C ASN A 221 7.39 17.83 5.71
N GLY A 222 7.37 16.51 5.79
CA GLY A 222 6.20 15.72 6.17
C GLY A 222 6.43 15.02 7.50
N ARG A 223 5.34 14.66 8.19
CA ARG A 223 5.41 13.75 9.34
C ARG A 223 5.62 12.32 8.85
N LEU A 224 6.53 11.57 9.47
CA LEU A 224 6.73 10.16 9.15
C LEU A 224 5.51 9.31 9.51
N TYR A 225 4.67 9.75 10.45
CA TYR A 225 3.35 9.20 10.74
C TYR A 225 2.34 10.33 10.98
N GLN A 226 1.13 10.21 10.43
CA GLN A 226 0.07 11.20 10.62
C GLN A 226 -0.86 10.74 11.75
N LEU A 227 -0.89 11.51 12.84
CA LEU A 227 -1.79 11.27 13.96
C LEU A 227 -3.14 11.92 13.71
N GLY A 228 -4.20 11.11 13.72
CA GLY A 228 -5.58 11.57 13.54
C GLY A 228 -5.81 12.23 12.16
N SER A 229 -6.94 12.90 12.02
CA SER A 229 -7.35 13.53 10.76
C SER A 229 -6.81 14.95 10.55
N SER A 230 -6.26 15.59 11.58
CA SER A 230 -5.79 16.98 11.51
C SER A 230 -4.38 17.07 10.94
N LEU A 231 -4.27 17.58 9.70
CA LEU A 231 -2.98 17.76 9.04
C LEU A 231 -2.09 18.76 9.78
N LYS A 232 -0.78 18.56 9.65
CA LYS A 232 0.24 19.49 10.14
C LYS A 232 0.06 20.88 9.52
N THR A 233 0.13 21.92 10.34
CA THR A 233 0.20 23.30 9.86
C THR A 233 1.60 23.62 9.36
N ASN A 234 1.69 24.18 8.16
CA ASN A 234 2.92 24.51 7.46
C ASN A 234 3.06 26.01 7.17
N THR A 235 2.22 26.87 7.77
CA THR A 235 2.37 28.33 7.65
C THR A 235 3.79 28.76 8.01
N GLY A 236 4.49 29.42 7.09
CA GLY A 236 5.90 29.81 7.26
C GLY A 236 6.93 28.69 7.02
N ASN A 237 6.49 27.46 6.79
CA ASN A 237 7.29 26.27 6.48
C ASN A 237 7.00 25.74 5.07
N GLN A 238 6.89 26.64 4.10
CA GLN A 238 6.58 26.32 2.70
C GLN A 238 7.77 26.62 1.78
N THR A 239 7.79 25.96 0.64
CA THR A 239 8.79 26.11 -0.41
C THR A 239 8.13 26.03 -1.79
N TYR A 240 8.94 26.28 -2.80
CA TYR A 240 8.63 26.12 -4.20
C TYR A 240 9.66 25.15 -4.81
N TYR A 241 9.19 24.22 -5.64
CA TYR A 241 10.06 23.24 -6.31
C TYR A 241 10.62 23.84 -7.60
N ALA A 242 11.92 24.05 -7.66
CA ALA A 242 12.63 24.68 -8.76
C ALA A 242 13.32 23.66 -9.66
N GLY A 243 13.21 23.85 -10.97
CA GLY A 243 14.03 23.21 -11.99
C GLY A 243 15.00 24.22 -12.64
N GLY A 244 15.95 23.75 -13.45
CA GLY A 244 16.94 24.63 -14.12
C GLY A 244 16.33 25.79 -14.94
N ASP A 245 15.12 25.60 -15.47
CA ASP A 245 14.31 26.63 -16.16
C ASP A 245 13.01 26.98 -15.40
N GLY A 246 12.94 26.67 -14.11
CA GLY A 246 11.76 26.78 -13.27
C GLY A 246 10.95 25.49 -13.18
N ILE A 247 10.53 24.89 -14.30
CA ILE A 247 9.44 23.87 -14.32
C ILE A 247 9.83 22.55 -14.99
N SER A 248 10.46 22.58 -16.17
CA SER A 248 10.78 21.34 -16.91
C SER A 248 11.85 20.50 -16.22
N GLY A 249 12.61 21.09 -15.28
CA GLY A 249 13.52 20.35 -14.40
C GLY A 249 12.87 19.67 -13.18
N VAL A 250 11.58 19.90 -12.92
CA VAL A 250 10.85 19.31 -11.78
C VAL A 250 10.02 18.12 -12.23
N SER A 251 9.12 18.35 -13.18
CA SER A 251 8.22 17.33 -13.73
C SER A 251 8.04 17.56 -15.24
N PRO A 252 9.03 17.17 -16.07
CA PRO A 252 8.95 17.34 -17.51
C PRO A 252 7.84 16.47 -18.11
N ALA A 253 7.11 17.04 -19.07
CA ALA A 253 6.12 16.29 -19.83
C ALA A 253 6.80 15.34 -20.83
N THR A 254 6.29 14.12 -20.92
CA THR A 254 6.56 13.17 -22.00
C THR A 254 5.32 13.12 -22.88
N GLY A 255 5.37 13.77 -24.05
CA GLY A 255 4.15 14.02 -24.84
C GLY A 255 3.24 15.03 -24.14
N GLN A 256 1.96 14.69 -23.96
CA GLN A 256 0.96 15.54 -23.30
C GLN A 256 0.70 15.15 -21.83
N SER A 257 1.66 14.48 -21.17
CA SER A 257 1.51 14.05 -19.77
C SER A 257 2.81 14.12 -18.98
N THR A 258 2.71 14.38 -17.68
CA THR A 258 3.84 14.26 -16.73
C THR A 258 3.85 12.94 -15.95
N ALA A 259 3.02 11.95 -16.32
CA ALA A 259 2.90 10.70 -15.57
C ALA A 259 4.22 9.92 -15.39
N ALA A 260 5.14 10.03 -16.35
CA ALA A 260 6.48 9.42 -16.27
C ALA A 260 7.45 10.14 -15.34
N ASN A 261 7.15 11.39 -14.98
CA ASN A 261 7.94 12.23 -14.09
C ASN A 261 7.01 12.90 -13.06
N PRO A 262 6.32 12.14 -12.19
CA PRO A 262 5.35 12.70 -11.25
C PRO A 262 6.02 13.61 -10.21
N ILE A 263 5.23 14.49 -9.60
CA ILE A 263 5.64 15.27 -8.43
C ILE A 263 5.18 14.54 -7.18
N TYR A 264 6.09 14.31 -6.23
CA TYR A 264 5.71 13.90 -4.88
C TYR A 264 5.67 15.12 -3.96
N VAL A 265 4.68 15.18 -3.08
CA VAL A 265 4.49 16.34 -2.19
C VAL A 265 4.01 15.85 -0.82
N TYR A 266 4.45 16.53 0.24
CA TYR A 266 3.97 16.30 1.59
C TYR A 266 2.58 16.89 1.82
N GLU A 267 1.94 16.50 2.91
CA GLU A 267 0.58 16.93 3.25
C GLU A 267 0.46 18.43 3.48
N SER A 268 -0.57 19.03 2.89
CA SER A 268 -0.83 20.46 3.01
C SER A 268 -2.31 20.72 3.17
N ARG A 269 -2.65 21.71 4.01
CA ARG A 269 -4.03 22.11 4.24
C ARG A 269 -4.52 23.02 3.12
N ALA A 270 -5.80 22.93 2.78
CA ALA A 270 -6.43 23.71 1.71
C ALA A 270 -6.18 25.23 1.86
N GLU A 271 -6.23 25.72 3.10
CA GLU A 271 -5.99 27.13 3.46
C GLU A 271 -4.55 27.61 3.29
N GLU A 272 -3.58 26.71 3.12
CA GLU A 272 -2.14 27.04 2.96
C GLU A 272 -1.80 27.43 1.52
N GLY A 273 -2.72 27.23 0.57
CA GLY A 273 -2.60 27.72 -0.79
C GLY A 273 -1.55 26.99 -1.64
N THR A 274 -1.24 25.73 -1.33
CA THR A 274 -0.42 24.89 -2.21
C THR A 274 -1.05 24.81 -3.60
N CYS A 275 -0.29 25.14 -4.64
CA CYS A 275 -0.79 25.21 -6.01
C CYS A 275 0.20 24.57 -6.98
N LEU A 276 -0.33 24.07 -8.09
CA LEU A 276 0.43 23.61 -9.23
C LEU A 276 0.66 24.77 -10.21
N ILE A 277 1.86 24.85 -10.79
CA ILE A 277 2.14 25.72 -11.94
C ILE A 277 2.49 24.84 -13.14
N VAL A 278 1.75 25.02 -14.23
CA VAL A 278 1.96 24.33 -15.50
C VAL A 278 2.69 25.23 -16.48
N LYS A 279 3.72 24.70 -17.14
CA LYS A 279 4.39 25.32 -18.29
C LYS A 279 3.88 24.69 -19.57
N GLY A 280 3.66 25.49 -20.60
CA GLY A 280 3.48 24.98 -21.95
C GLY A 280 3.44 26.06 -23.01
N THR A 281 3.29 25.63 -24.26
CA THR A 281 3.24 26.52 -25.42
C THR A 281 1.80 26.70 -25.88
N TYR A 282 1.35 27.94 -25.97
CA TYR A 282 0.06 28.33 -26.55
C TYR A 282 0.32 29.42 -27.61
N ASN A 283 -0.24 29.27 -28.82
CA ASN A 283 -0.01 30.17 -29.94
C ASN A 283 1.49 30.51 -30.17
N ASN A 284 2.34 29.47 -30.17
CA ASN A 284 3.79 29.56 -30.37
C ASN A 284 4.58 30.32 -29.28
N ASN A 285 3.93 30.71 -28.18
CA ASN A 285 4.59 31.38 -27.05
C ASN A 285 4.52 30.50 -25.79
N THR A 286 5.56 30.56 -24.98
CA THR A 286 5.61 29.84 -23.69
C THR A 286 4.89 30.65 -22.63
N TYR A 287 3.98 30.01 -21.91
CA TYR A 287 3.23 30.61 -20.80
C TYR A 287 3.18 29.69 -19.58
N PHE A 288 2.81 30.28 -18.46
CA PHE A 288 2.65 29.64 -17.16
C PHE A 288 1.22 29.79 -16.65
N TYR A 289 0.62 28.69 -16.17
CA TYR A 289 -0.76 28.65 -15.68
C TYR A 289 -0.79 28.12 -14.25
N LYS A 290 -1.53 28.79 -13.36
CA LYS A 290 -1.70 28.37 -11.96
C LYS A 290 -2.98 27.55 -11.81
N LEU A 291 -2.86 26.37 -11.22
CA LEU A 291 -3.95 25.46 -10.94
C LEU A 291 -3.97 25.18 -9.42
N GLY A 292 -5.10 25.44 -8.78
CA GLY A 292 -5.32 25.11 -7.37
C GLY A 292 -5.81 23.67 -7.19
N PHE A 293 -5.51 23.08 -6.03
CA PHE A 293 -6.13 21.82 -5.60
C PHE A 293 -7.55 22.11 -5.14
N ASN A 294 -8.50 22.01 -6.06
CA ASN A 294 -9.92 22.28 -5.80
C ASN A 294 -10.77 21.09 -6.22
N ASP A 295 -11.82 20.82 -5.46
CA ASP A 295 -12.82 19.83 -5.82
C ASP A 295 -13.65 20.28 -7.07
N PRO A 296 -14.54 19.45 -7.60
CA PRO A 296 -15.36 19.79 -8.76
C PRO A 296 -16.25 21.03 -8.56
N GLU A 297 -16.58 21.35 -7.30
CA GLU A 297 -17.34 22.55 -6.92
C GLU A 297 -16.45 23.79 -6.72
N SER A 298 -15.16 23.68 -7.08
CA SER A 298 -14.14 24.72 -6.93
C SER A 298 -13.83 25.09 -5.48
N ILE A 299 -14.08 24.19 -4.54
CA ILE A 299 -13.73 24.35 -3.13
C ILE A 299 -12.30 23.84 -2.93
N PRO A 300 -11.40 24.61 -2.29
CA PRO A 300 -10.05 24.17 -1.96
C PRO A 300 -10.05 22.86 -1.16
N MET A 301 -9.20 21.91 -1.55
CA MET A 301 -9.05 20.63 -0.89
C MET A 301 -7.68 20.49 -0.20
N ASP A 302 -7.64 19.66 0.84
CA ASP A 302 -6.38 19.24 1.46
C ASP A 302 -5.59 18.32 0.53
N ILE A 303 -4.27 18.39 0.60
CA ILE A 303 -3.37 17.39 0.01
C ILE A 303 -3.05 16.36 1.09
N VAL A 304 -3.59 15.16 0.92
CA VAL A 304 -3.41 14.03 1.85
C VAL A 304 -2.43 13.01 1.28
N ARG A 305 -1.55 12.47 2.14
CA ARG A 305 -0.55 11.44 1.80
C ARG A 305 -1.19 10.20 1.16
N ASN A 306 -0.41 9.42 0.43
CA ASN A 306 -0.85 8.17 -0.21
C ASN A 306 -1.99 8.32 -1.25
N ASN A 307 -2.19 9.53 -1.78
CA ASN A 307 -3.16 9.79 -2.85
C ASN A 307 -2.47 10.26 -4.13
N LEU A 308 -3.08 9.94 -5.27
CA LEU A 308 -2.74 10.46 -6.58
C LEU A 308 -3.73 11.56 -6.99
N TYR A 309 -3.22 12.75 -7.29
CA TYR A 309 -3.97 13.86 -7.85
C TYR A 309 -3.61 13.99 -9.34
N GLU A 310 -4.55 13.64 -10.22
CA GLU A 310 -4.39 13.75 -11.67
C GLU A 310 -5.09 15.01 -12.17
N PHE A 311 -4.30 16.03 -12.52
CA PHE A 311 -4.82 17.24 -13.15
C PHE A 311 -5.01 16.99 -14.64
N THR A 312 -6.22 17.22 -15.15
CA THR A 312 -6.51 17.17 -16.59
C THR A 312 -6.84 18.58 -17.08
N ILE A 313 -5.99 19.13 -17.93
CA ILE A 313 -6.24 20.40 -18.62
C ILE A 313 -7.27 20.14 -19.72
N ASN A 314 -8.44 20.74 -19.57
CA ASN A 314 -9.55 20.60 -20.51
C ASN A 314 -9.46 21.64 -21.62
N GLN A 315 -9.11 22.88 -21.26
CA GLN A 315 -9.03 24.00 -22.20
C GLN A 315 -8.15 25.15 -21.69
N ILE A 316 -7.36 25.75 -22.59
CA ILE A 316 -6.68 27.03 -22.43
C ILE A 316 -7.50 28.11 -23.14
N LYS A 317 -7.94 29.13 -22.39
CA LYS A 317 -8.81 30.21 -22.89
C LYS A 317 -8.04 31.39 -23.46
N GLY A 318 -6.74 31.46 -23.26
CA GLY A 318 -5.91 32.59 -23.66
C GLY A 318 -4.51 32.55 -23.07
N PRO A 319 -3.70 33.60 -23.28
CA PRO A 319 -2.35 33.70 -22.76
C PRO A 319 -2.30 33.55 -21.23
N GLY A 320 -1.40 32.69 -20.73
CA GLY A 320 -1.04 32.63 -19.32
C GLY A 320 -0.04 33.72 -18.93
N TYR A 321 0.64 33.52 -17.80
CA TYR A 321 1.70 34.42 -17.34
C TYR A 321 2.98 34.26 -18.16
N SER A 322 3.74 35.35 -18.33
CA SER A 322 5.02 35.36 -19.07
C SER A 322 6.19 34.80 -18.26
N SER A 323 6.06 34.73 -16.94
CA SER A 323 7.08 34.18 -16.07
C SER A 323 6.44 33.34 -14.96
N ILE A 324 7.25 32.45 -14.40
CA ILE A 324 6.83 31.65 -13.25
C ILE A 324 6.60 32.51 -12.00
N ALA A 325 7.42 33.54 -11.78
CA ALA A 325 7.28 34.45 -10.66
C ALA A 325 5.92 35.16 -10.69
N ASP A 326 5.50 35.61 -11.88
CA ASP A 326 4.18 36.20 -12.08
C ASP A 326 3.06 35.18 -11.82
N ALA A 327 3.21 33.95 -12.31
CA ALA A 327 2.23 32.89 -12.08
C ALA A 327 2.06 32.57 -10.59
N MET A 328 3.16 32.52 -9.83
CA MET A 328 3.10 32.24 -8.40
C MET A 328 2.41 33.37 -7.62
N ALA A 329 2.71 34.63 -7.98
CA ALA A 329 2.22 35.81 -7.29
C ALA A 329 0.75 36.15 -7.56
N ASN A 330 0.16 35.62 -8.63
CA ASN A 330 -1.19 36.00 -9.08
C ASN A 330 -2.19 34.83 -8.99
N PRO A 331 -3.52 35.09 -9.11
CA PRO A 331 -4.56 34.06 -9.18
C PRO A 331 -4.48 33.18 -10.43
N ALA A 332 -5.28 32.11 -10.48
CA ALA A 332 -5.43 31.32 -11.71
C ALA A 332 -6.04 32.16 -12.84
N ASN A 333 -5.55 31.98 -14.07
CA ASN A 333 -6.07 32.66 -15.25
C ASN A 333 -6.13 31.71 -16.46
N ASN A 334 -7.12 31.93 -17.33
CA ASN A 334 -7.18 31.37 -18.68
C ASN A 334 -6.99 29.84 -18.83
N VAL A 335 -7.29 29.05 -17.80
CA VAL A 335 -7.22 27.59 -17.81
C VAL A 335 -8.49 26.99 -17.20
N GLU A 336 -9.04 25.98 -17.87
CA GLU A 336 -10.05 25.07 -17.33
C GLU A 336 -9.43 23.69 -17.16
N TYR A 337 -9.64 23.09 -15.99
CA TYR A 337 -9.09 21.79 -15.65
C TYR A 337 -10.00 21.06 -14.66
N THR A 338 -9.76 19.77 -14.53
CA THR A 338 -10.37 18.89 -13.52
C THR A 338 -9.28 18.18 -12.73
N ILE A 339 -9.61 17.70 -11.54
CA ILE A 339 -8.72 16.87 -10.73
C ILE A 339 -9.44 15.56 -10.41
N THR A 340 -8.86 14.44 -10.83
CA THR A 340 -9.25 13.13 -10.34
C THR A 340 -8.33 12.79 -9.17
N VAL A 341 -8.90 12.62 -7.97
CA VAL A 341 -8.15 12.17 -6.80
C VAL A 341 -8.38 10.69 -6.62
N THR A 342 -7.31 9.90 -6.55
CA THR A 342 -7.35 8.45 -6.36
C THR A 342 -6.60 8.09 -5.08
N ASP A 343 -7.23 7.35 -4.17
CA ASP A 343 -6.46 6.67 -3.13
C ASP A 343 -5.60 5.58 -3.78
N LEU A 344 -4.30 5.63 -3.55
CA LEU A 344 -3.37 4.66 -4.11
C LEU A 344 -3.57 3.24 -3.55
N GLY A 345 -4.46 3.04 -2.57
CA GLY A 345 -4.99 1.74 -2.16
C GLY A 345 -6.07 1.13 -3.08
N SER A 346 -6.56 1.89 -4.06
CA SER A 346 -7.66 1.53 -4.98
C SER A 346 -7.18 0.92 -6.30
N PHE A 347 -7.84 -0.13 -6.80
CA PHE A 347 -7.49 -0.80 -8.06
C PHE A 347 -8.45 -0.48 -9.18
N GLU A 348 -9.73 -0.78 -8.94
CA GLU A 348 -10.73 -0.79 -9.98
C GLU A 348 -11.63 0.42 -9.80
N ILE A 349 -11.28 1.48 -10.52
CA ILE A 349 -11.86 2.80 -10.32
C ILE A 349 -12.88 3.07 -11.41
N ALA A 350 -14.10 3.42 -11.03
CA ALA A 350 -15.01 4.18 -11.88
C ALA A 350 -15.05 5.62 -11.37
N ASP A 351 -15.05 6.58 -12.27
CA ASP A 351 -15.10 8.01 -11.98
C ASP A 351 -16.14 8.67 -12.89
N ASN A 352 -16.83 9.70 -12.39
CA ASN A 352 -17.83 10.46 -13.16
C ASN A 352 -17.45 11.94 -13.35
N GLY A 353 -16.19 12.30 -13.10
CA GLY A 353 -15.67 13.66 -13.11
C GLY A 353 -15.91 14.46 -11.83
N ASN A 354 -16.73 13.94 -10.90
CA ASN A 354 -17.00 14.60 -9.61
C ASN A 354 -16.45 13.81 -8.41
N TYR A 355 -16.65 12.50 -8.41
CA TYR A 355 -16.12 11.59 -7.40
C TYR A 355 -15.86 10.23 -8.02
N TYR A 356 -15.04 9.43 -7.36
CA TYR A 356 -14.70 8.08 -7.80
C TYR A 356 -15.27 7.02 -6.86
N LEU A 357 -15.40 5.80 -7.39
CA LEU A 357 -15.66 4.57 -6.68
C LEU A 357 -14.52 3.61 -7.05
N GLY A 358 -13.59 3.42 -6.12
CA GLY A 358 -12.49 2.46 -6.21
C GLY A 358 -12.79 1.20 -5.43
N LEU A 359 -12.38 0.04 -5.96
CA LEU A 359 -12.39 -1.22 -5.23
C LEU A 359 -10.97 -1.76 -5.06
N SER A 360 -10.71 -2.43 -3.93
CA SER A 360 -9.46 -3.17 -3.72
C SER A 360 -9.29 -4.36 -4.69
N ASN A 361 -10.42 -4.89 -5.20
CA ASN A 361 -10.53 -6.00 -6.15
C ASN A 361 -11.99 -6.14 -6.63
N SER A 362 -12.22 -6.64 -7.85
CA SER A 362 -13.57 -7.02 -8.34
C SER A 362 -13.87 -8.51 -8.24
N THR A 363 -12.89 -9.34 -7.93
CA THR A 363 -13.14 -10.76 -7.77
C THR A 363 -12.51 -11.25 -6.47
N PHE A 364 -13.31 -11.96 -5.68
CA PHE A 364 -12.91 -12.65 -4.47
C PHE A 364 -13.15 -14.14 -4.68
N LEU A 365 -12.12 -14.97 -4.55
CA LEU A 365 -12.21 -16.41 -4.65
C LEU A 365 -12.01 -17.04 -3.29
N GLN A 366 -13.05 -17.70 -2.79
CA GLN A 366 -13.00 -18.52 -1.59
C GLN A 366 -12.70 -19.97 -1.96
N PHE A 367 -11.56 -20.48 -1.50
CA PHE A 367 -11.20 -21.89 -1.63
C PHE A 367 -11.53 -22.66 -0.36
N TYR A 368 -12.19 -23.79 -0.55
CA TYR A 368 -12.49 -24.79 0.47
C TYR A 368 -11.77 -26.12 0.16
N PRO A 369 -11.54 -27.00 1.14
CA PRO A 369 -11.08 -28.36 0.87
C PRO A 369 -12.18 -29.19 0.18
N ALA A 370 -11.84 -29.93 -0.88
CA ALA A 370 -12.75 -30.82 -1.60
C ALA A 370 -12.78 -32.24 -0.98
N GLY A 371 -13.98 -32.84 -0.91
CA GLY A 371 -14.13 -34.31 -0.96
C GLY A 371 -13.88 -35.13 0.32
N SER A 372 -13.84 -34.56 1.51
CA SER A 372 -13.69 -35.37 2.73
C SER A 372 -15.04 -35.92 3.23
N THR A 373 -15.23 -37.23 3.10
CA THR A 373 -16.24 -38.00 3.83
C THR A 373 -15.84 -38.26 5.29
N LEU A 374 -14.68 -37.75 5.74
CA LEU A 374 -14.13 -37.93 7.09
C LEU A 374 -14.47 -36.78 8.05
N PHE A 375 -15.09 -35.70 7.58
CA PHE A 375 -15.55 -34.60 8.44
C PHE A 375 -16.98 -34.79 8.94
N THR A 376 -17.25 -35.85 9.70
CA THR A 376 -18.46 -35.99 10.52
C THR A 376 -18.32 -35.34 11.90
N TRP A 377 -17.58 -34.23 12.01
CA TRP A 377 -17.80 -33.24 13.07
C TRP A 377 -18.58 -32.06 12.47
N ALA A 378 -19.84 -32.34 12.19
CA ALA A 378 -20.80 -31.37 11.69
C ALA A 378 -20.96 -30.19 12.67
N GLY A 379 -20.86 -28.95 12.17
CA GLY A 379 -21.45 -27.80 12.84
C GLY A 379 -20.88 -26.42 12.51
N SER A 380 -19.57 -26.20 12.64
CA SER A 380 -19.04 -24.82 12.82
C SER A 380 -17.60 -24.56 12.34
N GLY A 381 -16.91 -25.55 11.76
CA GLY A 381 -15.46 -25.46 11.53
C GLY A 381 -14.99 -24.70 10.29
N LEU A 382 -15.84 -24.55 9.27
CA LEU A 382 -15.49 -23.97 7.95
C LEU A 382 -16.22 -22.68 7.63
N THR A 383 -17.10 -22.21 8.52
CA THR A 383 -17.66 -20.87 8.40
C THR A 383 -16.56 -19.85 8.66
N MET A 384 -16.57 -18.79 7.86
CA MET A 384 -15.65 -17.68 8.02
C MET A 384 -16.47 -16.43 8.26
N ASP A 385 -16.27 -15.83 9.42
CA ASP A 385 -17.03 -14.66 9.82
C ASP A 385 -16.18 -13.40 9.62
N ASN A 386 -16.83 -12.28 9.30
CA ASN A 386 -16.18 -10.97 9.14
C ASN A 386 -15.04 -10.96 8.11
N ILE A 387 -15.22 -11.62 6.98
CA ILE A 387 -14.23 -11.65 5.91
C ILE A 387 -14.34 -10.39 5.07
N VAL A 388 -13.24 -9.64 5.00
CA VAL A 388 -13.11 -8.50 4.08
C VAL A 388 -12.95 -9.03 2.66
N VAL A 389 -14.00 -8.99 1.85
CA VAL A 389 -13.95 -9.46 0.44
C VAL A 389 -13.41 -8.41 -0.50
N ALA A 390 -13.62 -7.15 -0.19
CA ALA A 390 -13.02 -5.99 -0.85
C ALA A 390 -13.14 -4.76 0.07
N THR A 391 -12.37 -3.73 -0.24
CA THR A 391 -12.48 -2.39 0.37
C THR A 391 -12.92 -1.42 -0.72
N VAL A 392 -13.94 -0.61 -0.42
CA VAL A 392 -14.39 0.50 -1.26
C VAL A 392 -13.65 1.74 -0.83
N TYR A 393 -13.15 2.50 -1.80
CA TYR A 393 -12.53 3.80 -1.60
C TYR A 393 -13.30 4.83 -2.41
N THR A 394 -13.56 6.00 -1.81
CA THR A 394 -14.26 7.08 -2.49
C THR A 394 -14.00 8.41 -1.81
N ASN A 395 -14.01 9.49 -2.60
CA ASN A 395 -14.08 10.87 -2.12
C ASN A 395 -15.50 11.47 -2.22
N ALA A 396 -16.54 10.64 -2.30
CA ALA A 396 -17.90 11.12 -2.54
C ALA A 396 -18.37 12.14 -1.48
N PRO A 397 -19.10 13.18 -1.91
CA PRO A 397 -19.58 14.25 -1.03
C PRO A 397 -20.61 13.71 -0.03
N THR A 398 -20.65 14.30 1.17
CA THR A 398 -21.58 13.89 2.25
C THR A 398 -23.06 14.06 1.89
N SER A 399 -23.36 14.87 0.87
CA SER A 399 -24.70 15.11 0.32
C SER A 399 -25.25 13.94 -0.50
N LEU A 400 -24.43 12.95 -0.85
CA LEU A 400 -24.83 11.84 -1.71
C LEU A 400 -25.76 10.86 -0.99
N THR A 401 -26.93 10.60 -1.58
CA THR A 401 -27.98 9.75 -0.97
C THR A 401 -27.85 8.28 -1.34
N THR A 402 -27.38 7.96 -2.54
CA THR A 402 -27.18 6.59 -3.00
C THR A 402 -25.78 6.14 -2.63
N LYS A 403 -25.68 5.23 -1.65
CA LYS A 403 -24.41 4.69 -1.12
C LYS A 403 -24.55 3.24 -0.66
N SER A 404 -25.34 2.45 -1.37
CA SER A 404 -25.73 1.09 -0.96
C SER A 404 -24.73 0.02 -1.40
N ILE A 405 -24.60 -1.00 -0.57
CA ILE A 405 -23.90 -2.25 -0.89
C ILE A 405 -24.93 -3.37 -0.75
N THR A 406 -25.13 -4.11 -1.84
CA THR A 406 -26.17 -5.15 -1.91
C THR A 406 -25.58 -6.47 -2.37
N LEU A 407 -26.09 -7.56 -1.84
CA LEU A 407 -25.71 -8.92 -2.21
C LEU A 407 -26.81 -9.57 -3.07
N SER A 408 -26.39 -10.29 -4.10
CA SER A 408 -27.24 -11.18 -4.89
C SER A 408 -26.54 -12.53 -5.07
N GLY A 409 -27.30 -13.62 -5.13
CA GLY A 409 -26.75 -14.97 -5.24
C GLY A 409 -26.25 -15.54 -3.91
N GLY A 410 -25.28 -16.47 -3.96
CA GLY A 410 -24.68 -17.09 -2.77
C GLY A 410 -25.54 -18.15 -2.06
N GLY A 411 -26.78 -18.42 -2.50
CA GLY A 411 -27.59 -19.54 -2.00
C GLY A 411 -27.87 -19.53 -0.49
N GLY A 412 -27.84 -18.37 0.17
CA GLY A 412 -27.95 -18.25 1.63
C GLY A 412 -26.69 -18.67 2.40
N LYS A 413 -25.57 -18.89 1.70
CA LYS A 413 -24.26 -19.25 2.24
C LYS A 413 -23.28 -18.09 2.30
N VAL A 414 -23.63 -16.97 1.68
CA VAL A 414 -22.91 -15.70 1.78
C VAL A 414 -23.84 -14.71 2.47
N THR A 415 -23.39 -14.12 3.56
CA THR A 415 -24.14 -13.10 4.31
C THR A 415 -23.37 -11.79 4.24
N LEU A 416 -23.98 -10.73 3.69
CA LEU A 416 -23.37 -9.41 3.63
C LEU A 416 -23.59 -8.67 4.95
N LEU A 417 -22.50 -8.22 5.57
CA LEU A 417 -22.53 -7.45 6.82
C LEU A 417 -22.45 -5.95 6.55
N THR A 418 -21.64 -5.54 5.58
CA THR A 418 -21.52 -4.13 5.19
C THR A 418 -22.56 -3.77 4.12
N THR A 419 -23.52 -2.91 4.47
CA THR A 419 -24.64 -2.57 3.57
C THR A 419 -24.59 -1.14 3.03
N SER A 420 -23.62 -0.32 3.46
CA SER A 420 -23.46 1.05 3.00
C SER A 420 -22.00 1.47 2.89
N VAL A 421 -21.71 2.36 1.94
CA VAL A 421 -20.41 3.01 1.77
C VAL A 421 -20.28 4.20 2.73
N ASN A 422 -19.15 4.29 3.42
CA ASN A 422 -18.76 5.47 4.18
C ASN A 422 -18.40 6.62 3.23
N ILE A 423 -19.06 7.77 3.40
CA ILE A 423 -18.81 8.99 2.64
C ILE A 423 -18.53 10.14 3.60
N THR A 424 -17.48 10.91 3.34
CA THR A 424 -17.04 12.01 4.22
C THR A 424 -16.82 13.31 3.46
N GLY A 425 -16.94 13.33 2.13
CA GLY A 425 -16.46 14.45 1.30
C GLY A 425 -14.94 14.53 1.18
N ALA A 426 -14.22 13.70 1.92
CA ALA A 426 -12.82 13.38 1.74
C ALA A 426 -12.71 11.88 1.38
N ILE A 427 -11.49 11.42 1.13
CA ILE A 427 -11.26 10.00 0.86
C ILE A 427 -11.61 9.17 2.10
N ALA A 428 -12.54 8.24 1.91
CA ALA A 428 -13.00 7.30 2.90
C ALA A 428 -12.88 5.88 2.39
N ALA A 429 -12.51 4.97 3.30
CA ALA A 429 -12.48 3.54 3.05
C ALA A 429 -13.68 2.84 3.72
N THR A 430 -14.21 1.81 3.06
CA THR A 430 -15.26 0.95 3.58
C THR A 430 -14.94 -0.50 3.29
N ASP A 431 -14.60 -1.27 4.32
CA ASP A 431 -14.45 -2.71 4.17
C ASP A 431 -15.80 -3.37 3.97
N ILE A 432 -15.91 -4.18 2.92
CA ILE A 432 -17.05 -5.03 2.65
C ILE A 432 -16.83 -6.34 3.38
N LEU A 433 -17.52 -6.48 4.50
CA LEU A 433 -17.49 -7.66 5.35
C LEU A 433 -18.60 -8.62 4.96
N VAL A 434 -18.27 -9.90 4.90
CA VAL A 434 -19.23 -10.99 4.71
C VAL A 434 -18.94 -12.15 5.65
N ASP A 435 -19.99 -12.92 5.95
CA ASP A 435 -19.83 -14.27 6.49
C ASP A 435 -19.99 -15.29 5.35
N LEU A 436 -19.11 -16.28 5.32
CA LEU A 436 -19.03 -17.30 4.27
C LEU A 436 -19.20 -18.70 4.85
N GLN A 437 -20.15 -19.44 4.31
CA GLN A 437 -20.31 -20.88 4.53
C GLN A 437 -19.81 -21.64 3.29
N PRO A 438 -19.34 -22.90 3.44
CA PRO A 438 -18.96 -23.71 2.28
C PRO A 438 -20.12 -23.97 1.32
N ASP A 439 -19.76 -24.48 0.14
CA ASP A 439 -20.67 -24.98 -0.91
C ASP A 439 -21.52 -23.93 -1.66
N PHE A 440 -21.05 -22.69 -1.75
CA PHE A 440 -21.56 -21.73 -2.75
C PHE A 440 -20.66 -21.72 -3.99
N THR A 441 -21.23 -21.39 -5.15
CA THR A 441 -20.47 -21.25 -6.41
C THR A 441 -20.18 -19.81 -6.73
N ILE A 442 -21.19 -18.95 -6.62
CA ILE A 442 -21.10 -17.54 -7.00
C ILE A 442 -22.08 -16.70 -6.19
N ALA A 443 -21.63 -15.52 -5.79
CA ALA A 443 -22.46 -14.41 -5.34
C ALA A 443 -21.90 -13.11 -5.95
N THR A 444 -22.74 -12.11 -6.12
CA THR A 444 -22.34 -10.81 -6.64
C THR A 444 -22.71 -9.74 -5.64
N ILE A 445 -21.71 -9.02 -5.18
CA ILE A 445 -21.89 -7.81 -4.37
C ILE A 445 -21.88 -6.62 -5.32
N THR A 446 -22.92 -5.81 -5.28
CA THR A 446 -23.02 -4.58 -6.06
C THR A 446 -22.85 -3.39 -5.12
N VAL A 447 -21.90 -2.52 -5.45
CA VAL A 447 -21.64 -1.25 -4.77
C VAL A 447 -22.19 -0.16 -5.66
N SER A 448 -23.20 0.57 -5.17
CA SER A 448 -23.81 1.69 -5.88
C SER A 448 -23.57 2.98 -5.11
N LEU A 449 -22.90 3.93 -5.76
CA LEU A 449 -22.54 5.23 -5.21
C LEU A 449 -22.96 6.33 -6.19
N GLY A 450 -24.12 6.94 -5.94
CA GLY A 450 -24.72 7.91 -6.85
C GLY A 450 -24.92 7.34 -8.27
N THR A 451 -24.20 7.87 -9.24
CA THR A 451 -24.24 7.39 -10.64
C THR A 451 -23.24 6.27 -10.93
N LEU A 452 -22.32 5.99 -10.00
CA LEU A 452 -21.31 4.96 -10.16
C LEU A 452 -21.81 3.64 -9.62
N THR A 453 -21.51 2.56 -10.33
CA THR A 453 -21.79 1.20 -9.87
C THR A 453 -20.61 0.29 -10.22
N ARG A 454 -20.19 -0.52 -9.26
CA ARG A 454 -19.20 -1.59 -9.45
C ARG A 454 -19.71 -2.88 -8.82
N THR A 455 -19.20 -4.00 -9.33
CA THR A 455 -19.56 -5.33 -8.83
C THR A 455 -18.33 -6.09 -8.38
N ILE A 456 -18.47 -6.83 -7.28
CA ILE A 456 -17.50 -7.80 -6.82
C ILE A 456 -18.10 -9.20 -7.00
N GLN A 457 -17.44 -10.05 -7.77
CA GLN A 457 -17.76 -11.46 -7.88
C GLN A 457 -17.14 -12.21 -6.71
N VAL A 458 -17.97 -12.85 -5.89
CA VAL A 458 -17.55 -13.74 -4.81
C VAL A 458 -17.74 -15.16 -5.31
N LEU A 459 -16.64 -15.84 -5.60
CA LEU A 459 -16.64 -17.19 -6.17
C LEU A 459 -16.25 -18.19 -5.10
N GLY A 460 -17.07 -19.21 -4.90
CA GLY A 460 -16.74 -20.34 -4.04
C GLY A 460 -16.25 -21.50 -4.89
N THR A 461 -15.11 -22.07 -4.50
CA THR A 461 -14.46 -23.16 -5.22
C THR A 461 -13.74 -24.08 -4.24
N SER A 462 -13.25 -25.21 -4.72
CA SER A 462 -12.62 -26.23 -3.90
C SER A 462 -11.26 -26.67 -4.46
N PHE A 463 -10.31 -26.98 -3.58
CA PHE A 463 -9.04 -27.61 -3.93
C PHE A 463 -8.95 -29.04 -3.43
N SER A 464 -8.15 -29.87 -4.08
CA SER A 464 -7.81 -31.20 -3.57
C SER A 464 -7.08 -31.10 -2.22
N ALA A 465 -7.46 -31.93 -1.26
CA ALA A 465 -6.77 -32.06 0.03
C ALA A 465 -5.30 -32.52 -0.15
N THR A 466 -5.00 -33.23 -1.24
CA THR A 466 -3.64 -33.69 -1.59
C THR A 466 -2.72 -32.58 -2.12
N GLY A 467 -3.18 -31.33 -2.11
CA GLY A 467 -2.49 -30.21 -2.77
C GLY A 467 -2.66 -30.22 -4.29
N GLY A 468 -2.13 -29.19 -4.95
CA GLY A 468 -2.19 -29.04 -6.39
C GLY A 468 -1.69 -27.70 -6.91
N LEU A 469 -1.49 -27.62 -8.22
CA LEU A 469 -1.13 -26.41 -8.94
C LEU A 469 -2.31 -26.00 -9.83
N THR A 470 -2.82 -24.78 -9.66
CA THR A 470 -3.80 -24.19 -10.58
C THR A 470 -3.16 -23.06 -11.36
N LEU A 471 -3.35 -23.03 -12.68
CA LEU A 471 -2.79 -22.01 -13.56
C LEU A 471 -3.80 -20.90 -13.84
N TYR A 472 -3.31 -19.66 -13.82
CA TYR A 472 -4.03 -18.44 -14.16
C TYR A 472 -3.28 -17.74 -15.29
N ASN A 473 -3.98 -17.46 -16.39
CA ASN A 473 -3.39 -16.85 -17.58
C ASN A 473 -3.54 -15.33 -17.56
N ASN A 474 -2.74 -14.63 -18.39
CA ASN A 474 -2.79 -13.18 -18.58
C ASN A 474 -2.57 -12.39 -17.29
N MET A 475 -1.77 -12.92 -16.38
CA MET A 475 -1.41 -12.27 -15.14
C MET A 475 -0.19 -11.38 -15.37
N THR A 476 -0.21 -10.16 -14.82
CA THR A 476 0.95 -9.26 -14.80
C THR A 476 1.64 -9.26 -13.45
N THR A 477 0.88 -9.49 -12.37
CA THR A 477 1.43 -9.57 -11.02
C THR A 477 0.73 -10.66 -10.22
N ALA A 478 1.46 -11.23 -9.25
CA ALA A 478 0.87 -12.07 -8.23
C ALA A 478 1.67 -11.97 -6.93
N LYS A 479 0.97 -12.05 -5.80
CA LYS A 479 1.60 -11.98 -4.49
C LYS A 479 0.83 -12.78 -3.47
N ILE A 480 1.57 -13.56 -2.69
CA ILE A 480 1.02 -14.17 -1.48
C ILE A 480 1.04 -13.09 -0.40
N ASP A 481 -0.13 -12.57 -0.09
CA ASP A 481 -0.29 -11.61 0.98
C ASP A 481 -0.48 -12.26 2.33
N SER A 482 -0.80 -13.54 2.42
CA SER A 482 -0.82 -14.23 3.70
C SER A 482 -0.66 -15.72 3.54
N PHE A 483 0.13 -16.32 4.41
CA PHE A 483 0.14 -17.76 4.59
C PHE A 483 -0.88 -18.22 5.64
N GLY A 484 -1.65 -17.31 6.24
CA GLY A 484 -2.61 -17.65 7.28
C GLY A 484 -1.97 -18.51 8.38
N ASP A 485 -2.71 -19.49 8.87
CA ASP A 485 -2.22 -20.42 9.91
C ASP A 485 -1.20 -21.46 9.41
N GLY A 486 -0.83 -21.42 8.12
CA GLY A 486 0.12 -22.35 7.50
C GLY A 486 1.57 -21.86 7.48
N GLN A 487 2.51 -22.81 7.46
CA GLN A 487 3.95 -22.52 7.35
C GLN A 487 4.35 -22.12 5.92
N PRO A 488 5.33 -21.21 5.71
CA PRO A 488 5.81 -20.85 4.37
C PRO A 488 6.10 -22.08 3.51
N GLY A 489 5.54 -22.10 2.29
CA GLY A 489 5.64 -23.25 1.38
C GLY A 489 4.33 -24.01 1.17
N TRP A 490 3.32 -23.83 2.04
CA TRP A 490 1.99 -24.41 1.75
C TRP A 490 1.23 -23.66 0.65
N LEU A 491 1.55 -22.38 0.44
CA LEU A 491 1.16 -21.62 -0.74
C LEU A 491 2.43 -21.19 -1.45
N GLN A 492 2.47 -21.31 -2.77
CA GLN A 492 3.57 -20.81 -3.59
C GLN A 492 3.03 -20.32 -4.92
N LEU A 493 3.61 -19.25 -5.46
CA LEU A 493 3.38 -18.85 -6.83
C LEU A 493 4.42 -19.52 -7.70
N LYS A 494 4.01 -20.12 -8.81
CA LYS A 494 4.88 -20.73 -9.79
C LYS A 494 4.90 -19.88 -11.05
N TYR A 495 6.09 -19.58 -11.54
CA TYR A 495 6.28 -19.00 -12.85
C TYR A 495 7.49 -19.66 -13.51
N ASN A 496 7.31 -20.15 -14.74
CA ASN A 496 8.25 -21.07 -15.38
C ASN A 496 8.53 -22.29 -14.49
N ASP A 497 9.78 -22.47 -14.05
CA ASP A 497 10.21 -23.57 -13.18
C ASP A 497 10.58 -23.12 -11.76
N SER A 498 10.27 -21.87 -11.42
CA SER A 498 10.61 -21.28 -10.12
C SER A 498 9.36 -21.03 -9.28
N PHE A 499 9.51 -21.23 -7.98
CA PHE A 499 8.52 -20.81 -7.00
C PHE A 499 8.92 -19.48 -6.36
N SER A 500 7.93 -18.64 -6.11
CA SER A 500 8.08 -17.34 -5.46
C SER A 500 6.86 -17.05 -4.58
N ASP A 501 7.01 -16.10 -3.66
CA ASP A 501 5.89 -15.49 -2.92
C ASP A 501 5.41 -14.19 -3.59
N HIS A 502 6.15 -13.69 -4.58
CA HIS A 502 5.83 -12.49 -5.35
C HIS A 502 6.34 -12.58 -6.79
N LEU A 503 5.54 -12.08 -7.73
CA LEU A 503 5.85 -12.01 -9.14
C LEU A 503 5.43 -10.64 -9.67
N ASP A 504 6.36 -9.98 -10.35
CA ASP A 504 6.13 -8.78 -11.13
C ASP A 504 6.66 -9.07 -12.55
N LEU A 505 5.75 -9.12 -13.52
CA LEU A 505 6.02 -9.62 -14.86
C LEU A 505 6.04 -8.47 -15.86
N SER A 506 7.07 -8.43 -16.69
CA SER A 506 7.24 -7.40 -17.73
C SER A 506 6.20 -7.48 -18.85
N ALA A 507 5.48 -8.60 -18.93
CA ALA A 507 4.37 -8.83 -19.84
C ALA A 507 3.34 -9.78 -19.18
N PRO A 508 2.09 -9.80 -19.67
CA PRO A 508 1.08 -10.75 -19.21
C PRO A 508 1.47 -12.18 -19.52
N GLU A 509 1.44 -13.04 -18.51
CA GLU A 509 1.96 -14.41 -18.57
C GLU A 509 1.07 -15.38 -17.78
N THR A 510 1.43 -16.67 -17.80
CA THR A 510 0.76 -17.69 -17.00
C THR A 510 1.43 -17.86 -15.64
N ILE A 511 0.68 -17.67 -14.56
CA ILE A 511 1.14 -17.89 -13.18
C ILE A 511 0.40 -19.07 -12.58
N GLY A 512 1.11 -19.94 -11.87
CA GLY A 512 0.53 -21.01 -11.08
C GLY A 512 0.35 -20.63 -9.61
N LEU A 513 -0.79 -20.94 -9.02
CA LEU A 513 -0.98 -21.03 -7.57
C LEU A 513 -0.81 -22.48 -7.14
N PHE A 514 0.26 -22.76 -6.43
CA PHE A 514 0.52 -24.04 -5.82
C PHE A 514 0.07 -24.04 -4.38
N ILE A 515 -0.65 -25.09 -4.00
CA ILE A 515 -1.04 -25.40 -2.63
C ILE A 515 -0.42 -26.75 -2.27
N SER A 516 0.42 -26.82 -1.24
CA SER A 516 1.02 -28.09 -0.80
C SER A 516 -0.05 -29.01 -0.21
N ALA A 517 0.18 -30.32 -0.14
CA ALA A 517 -0.66 -31.18 0.68
C ALA A 517 -0.64 -30.70 2.15
N ASN A 518 -1.77 -30.85 2.84
CA ASN A 518 -1.81 -30.68 4.28
C ASN A 518 -1.72 -32.05 4.94
N GLU A 519 -0.54 -32.43 5.41
CA GLU A 519 -0.31 -33.71 6.09
C GLU A 519 -0.65 -33.67 7.59
N SER A 520 -1.15 -32.53 8.08
CA SER A 520 -1.57 -32.31 9.47
C SER A 520 -3.09 -32.39 9.60
N GLU A 521 -3.58 -32.93 10.72
CA GLU A 521 -5.02 -32.91 11.08
C GLU A 521 -5.57 -31.49 11.38
N GLN A 522 -4.73 -30.45 11.29
CA GLN A 522 -5.12 -29.06 11.53
C GLN A 522 -5.66 -28.39 10.26
N VAL A 523 -6.69 -27.54 10.41
CA VAL A 523 -7.18 -26.67 9.33
C VAL A 523 -6.29 -25.45 9.21
N ARG A 524 -5.78 -25.18 8.00
CA ARG A 524 -5.10 -23.92 7.67
C ARG A 524 -6.13 -22.95 7.10
N LYS A 525 -6.26 -21.76 7.69
CA LYS A 525 -7.21 -20.73 7.24
C LYS A 525 -6.47 -19.49 6.80
N ASN A 526 -7.15 -18.63 6.04
CA ASN A 526 -6.71 -17.26 5.71
C ASN A 526 -5.40 -17.19 4.92
N GLY A 527 -5.17 -18.14 4.03
CA GLY A 527 -4.17 -17.99 2.98
C GLY A 527 -4.65 -16.94 1.98
N ILE A 528 -4.03 -15.76 1.95
CA ILE A 528 -4.43 -14.67 1.07
C ILE A 528 -3.45 -14.54 -0.09
N VAL A 529 -3.97 -14.55 -1.30
CA VAL A 529 -3.19 -14.28 -2.52
C VAL A 529 -3.89 -13.15 -3.27
N TYR A 530 -3.11 -12.29 -3.91
CA TYR A 530 -3.61 -11.36 -4.91
C TYR A 530 -2.96 -11.68 -6.24
N MET A 531 -3.74 -11.54 -7.31
CA MET A 531 -3.23 -11.60 -8.67
C MET A 531 -3.91 -10.52 -9.50
N SER A 532 -3.16 -9.88 -10.39
CA SER A 532 -3.69 -8.79 -11.22
C SER A 532 -3.49 -9.14 -12.69
N ASN A 533 -4.56 -9.05 -13.47
CA ASN A 533 -4.55 -9.41 -14.89
C ASN A 533 -4.08 -8.23 -15.75
N GLN A 534 -3.85 -8.41 -17.05
CA GLN A 534 -3.48 -7.28 -17.93
C GLN A 534 -4.51 -6.15 -17.98
N ASP A 535 -5.80 -6.46 -17.80
CA ASP A 535 -6.93 -5.56 -18.09
C ASP A 535 -7.30 -4.63 -16.92
N GLY A 536 -6.55 -4.62 -15.82
CA GLY A 536 -6.87 -3.80 -14.65
C GLY A 536 -7.59 -4.54 -13.51
N ALA A 537 -8.13 -5.73 -13.78
CA ALA A 537 -8.90 -6.50 -12.82
C ALA A 537 -8.02 -7.26 -11.83
N ARG A 538 -8.44 -7.24 -10.56
CA ARG A 538 -7.72 -7.86 -9.46
C ARG A 538 -8.52 -8.99 -8.82
N LEU A 539 -7.83 -10.10 -8.63
CA LEU A 539 -8.31 -11.32 -8.00
C LEU A 539 -7.75 -11.35 -6.57
N LYS A 540 -8.63 -11.42 -5.57
CA LYS A 540 -8.29 -11.72 -4.18
C LYS A 540 -8.67 -13.17 -3.91
N PHE A 541 -7.74 -13.95 -3.40
CA PHE A 541 -7.95 -15.34 -3.03
C PHE A 541 -7.96 -15.42 -1.52
N ASN A 542 -8.94 -16.14 -0.95
CA ASN A 542 -8.92 -16.59 0.42
C ASN A 542 -8.94 -18.11 0.45
N ILE A 543 -7.94 -18.70 1.08
CA ILE A 543 -7.66 -20.13 0.97
C ILE A 543 -7.79 -20.77 2.35
N ILE A 544 -8.66 -21.78 2.41
CA ILE A 544 -8.79 -22.70 3.53
C ILE A 544 -8.41 -24.09 3.05
N GLN A 545 -7.55 -24.76 3.81
CA GLN A 545 -7.14 -26.14 3.55
C GLN A 545 -7.36 -27.00 4.79
N GLY A 546 -8.09 -28.11 4.61
CA GLY A 546 -8.25 -29.19 5.59
C GLY A 546 -7.44 -30.42 5.17
N TYR A 547 -7.33 -31.41 6.08
CA TYR A 547 -6.76 -32.73 5.80
C TYR A 547 -7.67 -33.57 4.89
#